data_AF-A0A2I0DCQ2-F1
#
_entry.id   AF-A0A2I0DCQ2-F1
#
_cell.length_a   1.000
_cell.length_b   1.000
_cell.length_c   1.000
_cell.angle_alpha   90.00
_cell.angle_beta   90.00
_cell.angle_gamma   90.00
#
_symmetry.space_group_name_H-M   'P 1'
#
loop_
_entity.id
_entity.type
_entity.pdbx_description
1 polymer ?
#
loop_
_entity_poly.entity_id
_entity_poly.type
_entity_poly.pdbx_seq_one_letter_code
_entity_poly.pdbx_strand_id
1 'polypeptide(L)'
;MKQIFTILLFFGSITYSFSQKLNNQQIESDLYNSYQKILSLKNGEYGHEYDSLAIVNNNFKDKIEKYTSTFPTMMASKFDSLRKDSNMFIVDSEDQLMKIYSWNTWMGGSRPFFANIFQYKVGTKVFSKVVYNQPYSPGGDNNQNNFENFPFYSQIFTLEANNKKYYLGINNTIHSGKDVSQSLRIFTIDENHLNDSIALIKTENGFVNTIDFNFNFFNLSDRPERPFRLIKYDSKQKIISIPTLDIKGNLSDNLIRYQFTGPYFELLETPKNNETNEVGIGFVARKNPEFTSTNNDNIFSDSKLTEKWNSGEVFPFLEQPKSGIYHFICLEKTDNYYKILLNESDIAYVPTSEITEVYKEDHGSGKTVNRPDGSYYFTTWDSVLSAAEVSRLTKDNPILRDLNDQSQIIENNCGYDFLFVNEVYQARNGAYWLKISFSAECEESQEEGTKMVEGWIKWRTENKLLIAISFLNLQC
;
A
#
# COMPACT_ATOMS: atom_id res chain seq x y z
N MET A 1 -61.59 -75.10 -17.51
CA MET A 1 -60.32 -74.85 -16.78
C MET A 1 -59.68 -73.60 -17.34
N LYS A 2 -59.38 -72.66 -16.45
CA LYS A 2 -58.91 -71.30 -16.72
C LYS A 2 -57.42 -71.28 -17.08
N GLN A 3 -57.07 -70.40 -18.04
CA GLN A 3 -55.89 -69.50 -18.10
C GLN A 3 -54.50 -70.20 -18.09
N ILE A 4 -53.46 -69.75 -18.78
CA ILE A 4 -52.91 -68.40 -18.88
C ILE A 4 -52.09 -68.31 -20.19
N PHE A 5 -52.36 -67.29 -21.00
CA PHE A 5 -51.48 -66.78 -22.05
C PHE A 5 -50.49 -65.82 -21.38
N THR A 6 -49.20 -66.13 -21.38
CA THR A 6 -48.16 -65.21 -20.91
C THR A 6 -47.82 -64.24 -22.05
N ILE A 7 -48.40 -63.04 -21.99
CA ILE A 7 -47.97 -61.89 -22.81
C ILE A 7 -46.75 -61.27 -22.13
N LEU A 8 -45.57 -61.41 -22.75
CA LEU A 8 -44.37 -60.68 -22.38
C LEU A 8 -44.51 -59.22 -22.88
N LEU A 9 -44.91 -58.33 -22.00
CA LEU A 9 -44.85 -56.88 -22.22
C LEU A 9 -43.40 -56.41 -22.05
N PHE A 10 -42.70 -56.28 -23.18
CA PHE A 10 -41.43 -55.57 -23.27
C PHE A 10 -41.71 -54.07 -23.16
N PHE A 11 -41.91 -53.56 -21.94
CA PHE A 11 -41.80 -52.13 -21.66
C PHE A 11 -40.32 -51.76 -21.74
N GLY A 12 -39.84 -51.50 -22.96
CA GLY A 12 -38.64 -50.72 -23.18
C GLY A 12 -38.88 -49.32 -22.66
N SER A 13 -38.56 -49.11 -21.39
CA SER A 13 -38.43 -47.80 -20.77
C SER A 13 -37.32 -47.04 -21.50
N ILE A 14 -37.69 -46.35 -22.57
CA ILE A 14 -36.87 -45.30 -23.13
C ILE A 14 -36.90 -44.15 -22.12
N THR A 15 -36.06 -44.23 -21.08
CA THR A 15 -35.70 -43.08 -20.28
C THR A 15 -34.77 -42.22 -21.11
N TYR A 16 -35.35 -41.45 -22.03
CA TYR A 16 -34.73 -40.21 -22.48
C TYR A 16 -34.72 -39.25 -21.29
N SER A 17 -33.81 -39.49 -20.34
CA SER A 17 -33.31 -38.44 -19.47
C SER A 17 -32.39 -37.56 -20.32
N PHE A 18 -32.96 -36.85 -21.29
CA PHE A 18 -32.44 -35.54 -21.65
C PHE A 18 -32.67 -34.65 -20.43
N SER A 19 -31.81 -34.79 -19.42
CA SER A 19 -31.55 -33.68 -18.52
C SER A 19 -31.04 -32.58 -19.45
N GLN A 20 -31.93 -31.67 -19.86
CA GLN A 20 -31.53 -30.51 -20.65
C GLN A 20 -30.50 -29.77 -19.81
N LYS A 21 -29.23 -29.95 -20.17
CA LYS A 21 -28.13 -29.27 -19.51
C LYS A 21 -28.33 -27.79 -19.79
N LEU A 22 -28.79 -27.05 -18.78
CA LEU A 22 -28.96 -25.60 -18.85
C LEU A 22 -27.70 -25.00 -19.47
N ASN A 23 -27.89 -24.21 -20.54
CA ASN A 23 -26.77 -23.51 -21.16
C ASN A 23 -26.43 -22.24 -20.36
N ASN A 24 -25.26 -21.67 -20.63
CA ASN A 24 -24.76 -20.51 -19.89
C ASN A 24 -25.67 -19.27 -19.99
N GLN A 25 -26.36 -19.06 -21.12
CA GLN A 25 -27.28 -17.94 -21.30
C GLN A 25 -28.55 -18.10 -20.46
N GLN A 26 -29.07 -19.33 -20.36
CA GLN A 26 -30.22 -19.64 -19.51
C GLN A 26 -29.87 -19.45 -18.03
N ILE A 27 -28.67 -19.91 -17.61
CA ILE A 27 -28.15 -19.70 -16.26
C ILE A 27 -28.02 -18.21 -15.95
N GLU A 28 -27.40 -17.45 -16.85
CA GLU A 28 -27.25 -16.00 -16.70
C GLU A 28 -28.59 -15.28 -16.60
N SER A 29 -29.55 -15.61 -17.47
CA SER A 29 -30.87 -15.00 -17.44
C SER A 29 -31.61 -15.30 -16.14
N ASP A 30 -31.53 -16.53 -15.64
CA ASP A 30 -32.19 -16.91 -14.38
C ASP A 30 -31.53 -16.24 -13.16
N LEU A 31 -30.19 -16.16 -13.14
CA LEU A 31 -29.46 -15.41 -12.11
C LEU A 31 -29.77 -13.92 -12.16
N TYR A 32 -29.76 -13.31 -13.35
CA TYR A 32 -30.09 -11.90 -13.54
C TYR A 32 -31.50 -11.59 -13.03
N ASN A 33 -32.50 -12.37 -13.45
CA ASN A 33 -33.88 -12.19 -13.01
C ASN A 33 -34.03 -12.37 -11.49
N SER A 34 -33.25 -13.27 -10.89
CA SER A 34 -33.21 -13.45 -9.44
C SER A 34 -32.55 -12.26 -8.73
N TYR A 35 -31.47 -11.71 -9.29
CA TYR A 35 -30.78 -10.52 -8.76
C TYR A 35 -31.64 -9.25 -8.87
N GLN A 36 -32.41 -9.09 -9.95
CA GLN A 36 -33.33 -7.96 -10.10
C GLN A 36 -34.37 -7.87 -8.97
N LYS A 37 -34.74 -9.00 -8.35
CA LYS A 37 -35.63 -9.01 -7.19
C LYS A 37 -35.00 -8.37 -5.95
N ILE A 38 -33.68 -8.51 -5.79
CA ILE A 38 -32.94 -7.81 -4.74
C ILE A 38 -32.99 -6.30 -5.03
N LEU A 39 -32.70 -5.90 -6.27
CA LEU A 39 -32.70 -4.49 -6.65
C LEU A 39 -34.07 -3.82 -6.53
N SER A 40 -35.16 -4.55 -6.76
CA SER A 40 -36.53 -4.02 -6.56
C SER A 40 -36.88 -3.74 -5.11
N LEU A 41 -36.16 -4.35 -4.15
CA LEU A 41 -36.42 -4.22 -2.72
C LEU A 41 -35.36 -3.38 -1.98
N LYS A 42 -34.35 -2.86 -2.70
CA LYS A 42 -33.19 -2.18 -2.07
C LYS A 42 -33.52 -0.88 -1.31
N ASN A 43 -34.63 -0.23 -1.66
CA ASN A 43 -35.09 1.01 -1.03
C ASN A 43 -36.19 0.76 0.00
N GLY A 44 -36.44 -0.51 0.36
CA GLY A 44 -37.52 -0.84 1.25
C GLY A 44 -37.34 -0.25 2.66
N GLU A 45 -38.43 0.18 3.27
CA GLU A 45 -38.42 0.70 4.64
C GLU A 45 -38.17 -0.43 5.65
N TYR A 46 -37.58 -0.09 6.81
CA TYR A 46 -37.36 -1.05 7.89
C TYR A 46 -38.69 -1.71 8.31
N GLY A 47 -38.78 -3.03 8.18
CA GLY A 47 -40.01 -3.80 8.41
C GLY A 47 -40.15 -4.98 7.45
N HIS A 48 -41.37 -5.23 6.95
CA HIS A 48 -41.69 -6.36 6.05
C HIS A 48 -40.84 -6.45 4.77
N GLU A 49 -40.38 -5.30 4.27
CA GLU A 49 -39.55 -5.23 3.07
C GLU A 49 -38.12 -5.70 3.34
N TYR A 50 -37.62 -5.54 4.58
CA TYR A 50 -36.31 -6.04 5.00
C TYR A 50 -36.30 -7.57 5.13
N ASP A 51 -37.36 -8.18 5.69
CA ASP A 51 -37.52 -9.64 5.72
C ASP A 51 -37.62 -10.21 4.30
N SER A 52 -38.34 -9.52 3.42
CA SER A 52 -38.46 -9.90 2.02
C SER A 52 -37.11 -9.82 1.31
N LEU A 53 -36.32 -8.76 1.55
CA LEU A 53 -34.96 -8.58 1.02
C LEU A 53 -34.01 -9.71 1.49
N ALA A 54 -34.08 -10.12 2.76
CA ALA A 54 -33.33 -11.25 3.29
C ALA A 54 -33.66 -12.55 2.54
N ILE A 55 -34.96 -12.82 2.35
CA ILE A 55 -35.44 -14.01 1.63
C ILE A 55 -34.97 -14.01 0.18
N VAL A 56 -35.10 -12.90 -0.56
CA VAL A 56 -34.63 -12.87 -1.96
C VAL A 56 -33.11 -12.95 -2.07
N ASN A 57 -32.35 -12.40 -1.11
CA ASN A 57 -30.90 -12.58 -1.06
C ASN A 57 -30.52 -14.06 -0.84
N ASN A 58 -31.16 -14.75 0.12
CA ASN A 58 -30.96 -16.17 0.35
C ASN A 58 -31.30 -17.00 -0.89
N ASN A 59 -32.42 -16.71 -1.55
CA ASN A 59 -32.80 -17.38 -2.80
C ASN A 59 -31.79 -17.16 -3.93
N PHE A 60 -31.25 -15.95 -4.07
CA PHE A 60 -30.20 -15.67 -5.04
C PHE A 60 -28.91 -16.42 -4.70
N LYS A 61 -28.46 -16.36 -3.44
CA LYS A 61 -27.29 -17.08 -2.91
C LYS A 61 -27.38 -18.58 -3.15
N ASP A 62 -28.50 -19.22 -2.80
CA ASP A 62 -28.69 -20.66 -3.01
C ASP A 62 -28.69 -21.03 -4.49
N LYS A 63 -29.27 -20.17 -5.33
CA LYS A 63 -29.29 -20.38 -6.77
C LYS A 63 -27.89 -20.28 -7.40
N ILE A 64 -27.13 -19.24 -7.08
CA ILE A 64 -25.77 -19.08 -7.61
C ILE A 64 -24.82 -20.14 -7.04
N GLU A 65 -24.96 -20.54 -5.77
CA GLU A 65 -24.22 -21.66 -5.18
C GLU A 65 -24.50 -22.97 -5.91
N LYS A 66 -25.77 -23.28 -6.16
CA LYS A 66 -26.17 -24.48 -6.94
C LYS A 66 -25.56 -24.46 -8.33
N TYR A 67 -25.62 -23.34 -9.03
CA TYR A 67 -25.09 -23.26 -10.39
C TYR A 67 -23.57 -23.37 -10.42
N THR A 68 -22.87 -22.65 -9.54
CA THR A 68 -21.41 -22.67 -9.45
C THR A 68 -20.84 -24.03 -9.04
N SER A 69 -21.56 -24.80 -8.21
CA SER A 69 -21.19 -26.17 -7.84
C SER A 69 -21.55 -27.24 -8.88
N THR A 70 -22.45 -26.94 -9.82
CA THR A 70 -22.99 -27.94 -10.77
C THR A 70 -22.46 -27.79 -12.20
N PHE A 71 -22.21 -26.57 -12.67
CA PHE A 71 -21.97 -26.29 -14.09
C PHE A 71 -20.55 -25.78 -14.36
N PRO A 72 -19.61 -26.66 -14.78
CA PRO A 72 -18.25 -26.25 -15.17
C PRO A 72 -18.20 -25.23 -16.30
N THR A 73 -19.23 -25.18 -17.15
CA THR A 73 -19.30 -24.26 -18.29
C THR A 73 -19.41 -22.80 -17.86
N MET A 74 -19.85 -22.53 -16.62
CA MET A 74 -19.91 -21.16 -16.09
C MET A 74 -18.54 -20.50 -15.95
N MET A 75 -17.46 -21.29 -15.82
CA MET A 75 -16.10 -20.75 -15.75
C MET A 75 -15.76 -19.92 -16.99
N ALA A 76 -16.25 -20.31 -18.17
CA ALA A 76 -16.03 -19.61 -19.42
C ALA A 76 -17.05 -18.48 -19.70
N SER A 77 -18.11 -18.36 -18.90
CA SER A 77 -19.15 -17.34 -19.09
C SER A 77 -18.68 -15.96 -18.65
N LYS A 78 -18.94 -14.94 -19.47
CA LYS A 78 -18.67 -13.54 -19.10
C LYS A 78 -19.72 -12.95 -18.16
N PHE A 79 -20.98 -13.38 -18.26
CA PHE A 79 -22.10 -12.86 -17.47
C PHE A 79 -22.34 -11.34 -17.65
N ASP A 80 -22.30 -10.88 -18.90
CA ASP A 80 -22.36 -9.45 -19.26
C ASP A 80 -23.61 -8.74 -18.69
N SER A 81 -24.75 -9.43 -18.59
CA SER A 81 -26.00 -8.87 -18.04
C SER A 81 -25.93 -8.66 -16.54
N LEU A 82 -25.29 -9.58 -15.80
CA LEU A 82 -25.07 -9.44 -14.37
C LEU A 82 -24.07 -8.32 -14.07
N ARG A 83 -23.01 -8.21 -14.88
CA ARG A 83 -21.96 -7.18 -14.73
C ARG A 83 -22.41 -5.75 -15.04
N LYS A 84 -23.61 -5.56 -15.59
CA LYS A 84 -24.16 -4.21 -15.84
C LYS A 84 -24.43 -3.43 -14.56
N ASP A 85 -24.71 -4.10 -13.45
CA ASP A 85 -24.90 -3.44 -12.16
C ASP A 85 -23.55 -3.20 -11.48
N SER A 86 -23.30 -1.96 -11.04
CA SER A 86 -22.06 -1.58 -10.37
C SER A 86 -21.88 -2.18 -8.97
N ASN A 87 -22.89 -2.89 -8.45
CA ASN A 87 -22.88 -3.59 -7.17
C ASN A 87 -22.87 -5.13 -7.32
N MET A 88 -22.66 -5.62 -8.55
CA MET A 88 -22.43 -7.03 -8.89
C MET A 88 -21.05 -7.14 -9.53
N PHE A 89 -20.09 -7.68 -8.77
CA PHE A 89 -18.73 -7.89 -9.21
C PHE A 89 -18.52 -9.36 -9.52
N ILE A 90 -18.07 -9.66 -10.74
CA ILE A 90 -17.66 -11.00 -11.13
C ILE A 90 -16.21 -10.86 -11.60
N VAL A 91 -15.30 -11.62 -11.02
CA VAL A 91 -13.87 -11.54 -11.36
C VAL A 91 -13.33 -12.92 -11.63
N ASP A 92 -12.52 -13.02 -12.68
CA ASP A 92 -11.99 -14.27 -13.21
C ASP A 92 -10.48 -14.29 -13.02
N SER A 93 -9.92 -15.45 -12.67
CA SER A 93 -8.48 -15.68 -12.83
C SER A 93 -8.14 -15.81 -14.31
N GLU A 94 -6.91 -15.44 -14.67
CA GLU A 94 -6.43 -15.46 -16.06
C GLU A 94 -6.54 -16.86 -16.70
N ASP A 95 -6.33 -17.90 -15.91
CA ASP A 95 -6.40 -19.30 -16.33
C ASP A 95 -7.82 -19.90 -16.29
N GLN A 96 -8.82 -19.12 -15.89
CA GLN A 96 -10.23 -19.53 -15.77
C GLN A 96 -10.44 -20.74 -14.84
N LEU A 97 -9.53 -20.97 -13.89
CA LEU A 97 -9.69 -22.00 -12.86
C LEU A 97 -10.35 -21.48 -11.59
N MET A 98 -10.44 -20.16 -11.41
CA MET A 98 -11.10 -19.51 -10.29
C MET A 98 -11.97 -18.35 -10.77
N LYS A 99 -13.15 -18.21 -10.18
CA LYS A 99 -14.06 -17.08 -10.39
C LYS A 99 -14.71 -16.69 -9.08
N ILE A 100 -14.74 -15.40 -8.77
CA ILE A 100 -15.39 -14.89 -7.56
C ILE A 100 -16.57 -14.02 -7.97
N TYR A 101 -17.71 -14.26 -7.34
CA TYR A 101 -18.94 -13.49 -7.49
C TYR A 101 -19.17 -12.74 -6.19
N SER A 102 -19.23 -11.42 -6.24
CA SER A 102 -19.51 -10.55 -5.10
C SER A 102 -20.71 -9.67 -5.39
N TRP A 103 -21.69 -9.60 -4.49
CA TRP A 103 -22.81 -8.66 -4.67
C TRP A 103 -23.19 -7.96 -3.37
N ASN A 104 -23.63 -6.71 -3.50
CA ASN A 104 -24.22 -5.98 -2.38
C ASN A 104 -25.59 -6.59 -2.07
N THR A 105 -25.78 -7.01 -0.82
CA THR A 105 -27.05 -7.59 -0.35
C THR A 105 -28.11 -6.53 -0.11
N TRP A 106 -27.72 -5.25 -0.02
CA TRP A 106 -28.55 -4.10 0.35
C TRP A 106 -29.15 -4.19 1.76
N MET A 107 -28.64 -5.11 2.58
CA MET A 107 -29.09 -5.28 3.97
C MET A 107 -28.29 -4.46 4.98
N GLY A 108 -27.18 -3.86 4.53
CA GLY A 108 -26.37 -2.93 5.30
C GLY A 108 -26.76 -1.49 5.00
N GLY A 109 -26.60 -0.61 6.00
CA GLY A 109 -26.81 0.84 5.84
C GLY A 109 -25.60 1.53 5.21
N SER A 110 -25.01 2.50 5.92
CA SER A 110 -23.77 3.17 5.50
C SER A 110 -22.56 2.22 5.38
N ARG A 111 -22.66 1.03 5.99
CA ARG A 111 -21.76 -0.12 5.83
C ARG A 111 -22.45 -1.15 4.94
N PRO A 112 -22.24 -1.16 3.62
CA PRO A 112 -22.88 -2.12 2.74
C PRO A 112 -22.39 -3.54 3.06
N PHE A 113 -23.31 -4.49 3.08
CA PHE A 113 -22.98 -5.90 3.31
C PHE A 113 -22.85 -6.62 1.98
N PHE A 114 -21.67 -7.18 1.71
CA PHE A 114 -21.46 -8.00 0.52
C PHE A 114 -21.58 -9.50 0.84
N ALA A 115 -21.86 -10.25 -0.21
CA ALA A 115 -21.85 -11.69 -0.22
C ALA A 115 -20.87 -12.18 -1.29
N ASN A 116 -20.19 -13.30 -1.04
CA ASN A 116 -19.20 -13.84 -1.96
C ASN A 116 -19.43 -15.33 -2.25
N ILE A 117 -19.26 -15.72 -3.51
CA ILE A 117 -19.12 -17.12 -3.90
C ILE A 117 -17.82 -17.29 -4.68
N PHE A 118 -17.01 -18.24 -4.24
CA PHE A 118 -15.79 -18.66 -4.90
C PHE A 118 -16.08 -19.95 -5.68
N GLN A 119 -16.09 -19.86 -7.00
CA GLN A 119 -16.14 -21.03 -7.88
C GLN A 119 -14.72 -21.38 -8.30
N TYR A 120 -14.35 -22.65 -8.17
CA TYR A 120 -13.02 -23.12 -8.56
C TYR A 120 -13.07 -24.50 -9.20
N LYS A 121 -12.13 -24.76 -10.10
CA LYS A 121 -12.09 -25.97 -10.93
C LYS A 121 -10.89 -26.84 -10.58
N VAL A 122 -11.13 -28.13 -10.36
CA VAL A 122 -10.07 -29.15 -10.23
C VAL A 122 -10.33 -30.28 -11.21
N GLY A 123 -9.41 -30.46 -12.15
CA GLY A 123 -9.62 -31.35 -13.30
C GLY A 123 -10.85 -30.94 -14.10
N THR A 124 -11.84 -31.82 -14.19
CA THR A 124 -13.11 -31.57 -14.90
C THR A 124 -14.26 -31.12 -13.98
N LYS A 125 -14.05 -31.15 -12.66
CA LYS A 125 -15.06 -30.82 -11.66
C LYS A 125 -14.94 -29.36 -11.22
N VAL A 126 -16.07 -28.78 -10.85
CA VAL A 126 -16.12 -27.47 -10.19
C VAL A 126 -16.64 -27.61 -8.77
N PHE A 127 -16.21 -26.69 -7.94
CA PHE A 127 -16.56 -26.58 -6.54
C PHE A 127 -17.00 -25.14 -6.26
N SER A 128 -17.77 -24.98 -5.19
CA SER A 128 -18.27 -23.68 -4.74
C SER A 128 -18.00 -23.52 -3.26
N LYS A 129 -17.43 -22.39 -2.85
CA LYS A 129 -17.30 -21.98 -1.44
C LYS A 129 -18.07 -20.68 -1.26
N VAL A 130 -19.09 -20.73 -0.42
CA VAL A 130 -19.87 -19.54 -0.06
C VAL A 130 -19.24 -18.85 1.14
N VAL A 131 -19.06 -17.54 1.04
CA VAL A 131 -18.68 -16.67 2.16
C VAL A 131 -19.76 -15.60 2.26
N TYR A 132 -20.66 -15.80 3.22
CA TYR A 132 -21.90 -15.06 3.30
C TYR A 132 -22.36 -14.98 4.76
N ASN A 133 -22.65 -13.77 5.23
CA ASN A 133 -23.32 -13.62 6.50
C ASN A 133 -24.74 -14.07 6.24
N GLN A 134 -25.22 -15.03 7.02
CA GLN A 134 -26.65 -15.30 7.07
C GLN A 134 -27.34 -13.96 7.32
N PRO A 135 -28.13 -13.45 6.35
CA PRO A 135 -28.89 -12.25 6.55
C PRO A 135 -29.88 -12.57 7.66
N TYR A 136 -29.98 -11.66 8.63
CA TYR A 136 -31.02 -11.60 9.65
C TYR A 136 -32.10 -12.69 9.53
N SER A 137 -32.09 -13.66 10.44
CA SER A 137 -33.19 -14.64 10.51
C SER A 137 -34.38 -13.95 11.18
N PRO A 138 -35.58 -13.94 10.58
CA PRO A 138 -36.77 -13.39 11.22
C PRO A 138 -36.99 -14.08 12.59
N GLY A 139 -36.86 -13.32 13.68
CA GLY A 139 -37.06 -13.81 15.06
C GLY A 139 -35.81 -14.32 15.81
N GLY A 140 -34.59 -14.12 15.30
CA GLY A 140 -33.35 -14.44 16.01
C GLY A 140 -32.87 -13.32 16.95
N ASP A 141 -32.17 -13.67 18.03
CA ASP A 141 -31.55 -12.70 18.95
C ASP A 141 -30.58 -11.78 18.20
N ASN A 142 -30.83 -10.47 18.33
CA ASN A 142 -30.07 -9.40 17.70
C ASN A 142 -28.69 -9.25 18.37
N ASN A 143 -27.74 -10.13 18.07
CA ASN A 143 -26.34 -9.86 18.40
C ASN A 143 -25.72 -8.98 17.29
N GLN A 144 -25.98 -7.67 17.36
CA GLN A 144 -25.34 -6.63 16.54
C GLN A 144 -23.79 -6.71 16.55
N ASN A 145 -23.20 -7.44 17.49
CA ASN A 145 -21.77 -7.55 17.70
C ASN A 145 -21.04 -8.49 16.71
N ASN A 146 -21.75 -9.22 15.82
CA ASN A 146 -21.14 -10.25 14.97
C ASN A 146 -21.40 -10.10 13.45
N PHE A 147 -21.75 -8.91 12.95
CA PHE A 147 -21.83 -8.70 11.50
C PHE A 147 -20.42 -8.50 10.92
N GLU A 148 -19.80 -9.57 10.41
CA GLU A 148 -18.56 -9.47 9.67
C GLU A 148 -18.75 -8.63 8.41
N ASN A 149 -17.97 -7.57 8.22
CA ASN A 149 -18.06 -6.77 7.00
C ASN A 149 -17.34 -7.51 5.85
N PHE A 150 -18.09 -8.30 5.08
CA PHE A 150 -17.50 -9.00 3.94
C PHE A 150 -17.13 -8.04 2.83
N PRO A 151 -15.94 -8.19 2.22
CA PRO A 151 -15.51 -7.35 1.11
C PRO A 151 -16.18 -7.80 -0.20
N PHE A 152 -16.02 -7.01 -1.25
CA PHE A 152 -16.21 -7.47 -2.63
C PHE A 152 -14.87 -7.55 -3.37
N TYR A 153 -14.74 -8.49 -4.31
CA TYR A 153 -13.52 -8.68 -5.08
C TYR A 153 -13.59 -7.90 -6.40
N SER A 154 -12.59 -7.07 -6.66
CA SER A 154 -12.49 -6.26 -7.87
C SER A 154 -11.52 -6.82 -8.91
N GLN A 155 -10.53 -7.62 -8.48
CA GLN A 155 -9.53 -8.23 -9.37
C GLN A 155 -9.03 -9.56 -8.79
N ILE A 156 -8.55 -10.45 -9.67
CA ILE A 156 -7.78 -11.64 -9.29
C ILE A 156 -6.57 -11.70 -10.22
N PHE A 157 -5.38 -11.87 -9.65
CA PHE A 157 -4.16 -12.18 -10.39
C PHE A 157 -3.70 -13.61 -10.10
N THR A 158 -2.82 -14.13 -10.95
CA THR A 158 -2.24 -15.47 -10.78
C THR A 158 -0.73 -15.38 -10.58
N LEU A 159 -0.23 -16.16 -9.63
CA LEU A 159 1.19 -16.40 -9.40
C LEU A 159 1.46 -17.90 -9.53
N GLU A 160 2.36 -18.26 -10.44
CA GLU A 160 2.88 -19.62 -10.55
C GLU A 160 4.28 -19.69 -9.90
N ALA A 161 4.42 -20.59 -8.94
CA ALA A 161 5.66 -20.81 -8.19
C ALA A 161 5.67 -22.19 -7.53
N ASN A 162 6.84 -22.85 -7.47
CA ASN A 162 7.02 -24.15 -6.78
C ASN A 162 6.03 -25.23 -7.22
N ASN A 163 5.72 -25.30 -8.53
CA ASN A 163 4.70 -26.18 -9.12
C ASN A 163 3.30 -26.03 -8.49
N LYS A 164 3.05 -24.92 -7.80
CA LYS A 164 1.77 -24.52 -7.26
C LYS A 164 1.31 -23.23 -7.91
N LYS A 165 0.00 -23.05 -7.86
CA LYS A 165 -0.67 -21.85 -8.34
C LYS A 165 -1.31 -21.13 -7.17
N TYR A 166 -1.08 -19.84 -7.12
CA TYR A 166 -1.64 -18.93 -6.14
C TYR A 166 -2.48 -17.88 -6.85
N TYR A 167 -3.60 -17.51 -6.22
CA TYR A 167 -4.50 -16.48 -6.71
C TYR A 167 -4.45 -15.31 -5.75
N LEU A 168 -4.18 -14.12 -6.28
CA LEU A 168 -4.05 -12.89 -5.51
C LEU A 168 -5.33 -12.08 -5.77
N GLY A 169 -6.30 -12.18 -4.86
CA GLY A 169 -7.56 -11.46 -4.96
C GLY A 169 -7.45 -10.06 -4.36
N ILE A 170 -7.78 -9.04 -5.14
CA ILE A 170 -7.97 -7.68 -4.64
C ILE A 170 -9.41 -7.54 -4.18
N ASN A 171 -9.58 -7.26 -2.89
CA ASN A 171 -10.88 -7.07 -2.27
C ASN A 171 -11.01 -5.67 -1.70
N ASN A 172 -12.25 -5.21 -1.50
CA ASN A 172 -12.54 -3.86 -1.06
C ASN A 172 -13.62 -3.91 0.03
N THR A 173 -13.40 -3.19 1.12
CA THR A 173 -14.33 -3.13 2.24
C THR A 173 -14.70 -1.67 2.53
N ILE A 174 -15.99 -1.40 2.65
CA ILE A 174 -16.52 -0.07 2.98
C ILE A 174 -16.95 -0.12 4.46
N HIS A 175 -16.16 0.52 5.32
CA HIS A 175 -16.40 0.57 6.77
C HIS A 175 -17.25 1.76 7.19
N SER A 176 -17.31 2.80 6.37
CA SER A 176 -18.26 3.89 6.47
C SER A 176 -18.30 4.64 5.14
N GLY A 177 -19.10 5.70 5.01
CA GLY A 177 -19.04 6.59 3.84
C GLY A 177 -17.68 7.27 3.66
N LYS A 178 -16.86 7.29 4.71
CA LYS A 178 -15.50 7.86 4.73
C LYS A 178 -14.43 6.77 4.67
N ASP A 179 -14.56 5.74 5.51
CA ASP A 179 -13.49 4.80 5.79
C ASP A 179 -13.62 3.59 4.88
N VAL A 180 -12.62 3.41 4.01
CA VAL A 180 -12.59 2.34 3.02
C VAL A 180 -11.24 1.65 3.10
N SER A 181 -11.23 0.37 2.74
CA SER A 181 -9.99 -0.40 2.61
C SER A 181 -9.97 -1.16 1.30
N GLN A 182 -8.77 -1.34 0.77
CA GLN A 182 -8.48 -2.30 -0.27
C GLN A 182 -7.44 -3.27 0.25
N SER A 183 -7.63 -4.56 0.00
CA SER A 183 -6.72 -5.59 0.49
C SER A 183 -6.35 -6.55 -0.62
N LEU A 184 -5.13 -7.08 -0.55
CA LEU A 184 -4.71 -8.21 -1.34
C LEU A 184 -4.76 -9.45 -0.45
N ARG A 185 -5.51 -10.47 -0.86
CA ARG A 185 -5.59 -11.78 -0.17
C ARG A 185 -5.15 -12.91 -1.08
N ILE A 186 -4.39 -13.86 -0.52
CA ILE A 186 -3.81 -14.97 -1.27
C ILE A 186 -4.61 -16.25 -1.03
N PHE A 187 -4.90 -16.95 -2.13
CA PHE A 187 -5.58 -18.23 -2.15
C PHE A 187 -4.75 -19.27 -2.91
N THR A 188 -4.95 -20.54 -2.60
CA THR A 188 -4.53 -21.66 -3.45
C THR A 188 -5.59 -22.75 -3.45
N ILE A 189 -5.50 -23.69 -4.39
CA ILE A 189 -6.41 -24.83 -4.46
C ILE A 189 -5.57 -26.08 -4.13
N ASP A 190 -5.80 -26.65 -2.95
CA ASP A 190 -5.12 -27.85 -2.46
C ASP A 190 -6.15 -29.00 -2.39
N GLU A 191 -5.88 -30.14 -3.05
CA GLU A 191 -6.66 -31.39 -2.91
C GLU A 191 -8.20 -31.22 -2.95
N ASN A 192 -8.69 -30.45 -3.93
CA ASN A 192 -10.12 -30.09 -4.12
C ASN A 192 -10.71 -29.07 -3.14
N HIS A 193 -9.90 -28.37 -2.37
CA HIS A 193 -10.34 -27.34 -1.43
C HIS A 193 -9.67 -25.99 -1.74
N LEU A 194 -10.43 -24.90 -1.57
CA LEU A 194 -9.88 -23.55 -1.60
C LEU A 194 -9.24 -23.24 -0.25
N ASN A 195 -7.91 -23.15 -0.23
CA ASN A 195 -7.13 -22.72 0.92
C ASN A 195 -6.94 -21.20 0.89
N ASP A 196 -7.59 -20.52 1.82
CA ASP A 196 -7.59 -19.06 1.99
C ASP A 196 -6.78 -18.58 3.20
N SER A 197 -5.89 -19.44 3.70
CA SER A 197 -5.01 -19.20 4.85
C SER A 197 -3.53 -19.31 4.50
N ILE A 198 -3.20 -19.53 3.22
CA ILE A 198 -1.82 -19.67 2.76
C ILE A 198 -1.06 -18.35 2.95
N ALA A 199 -0.11 -18.34 3.88
CA ALA A 199 0.69 -17.17 4.19
C ALA A 199 1.92 -17.12 3.29
N LEU A 200 1.87 -16.28 2.26
CA LEU A 200 2.99 -16.08 1.33
C LEU A 200 3.66 -14.71 1.49
N ILE A 201 3.21 -13.85 2.39
CA ILE A 201 3.75 -12.50 2.52
C ILE A 201 4.54 -12.44 3.82
N LYS A 202 5.84 -12.22 3.72
CA LYS A 202 6.73 -12.04 4.86
C LYS A 202 6.70 -10.57 5.28
N THR A 203 6.29 -10.33 6.51
CA THR A 203 6.30 -9.02 7.16
C THR A 203 7.24 -9.05 8.38
N GLU A 204 7.51 -7.89 8.97
CA GLU A 204 8.30 -7.80 10.22
C GLU A 204 7.68 -8.63 11.35
N ASN A 205 6.35 -8.78 11.37
CA ASN A 205 5.60 -9.52 12.39
C ASN A 205 5.33 -10.99 12.02
N GLY A 206 5.93 -11.49 10.95
CA GLY A 206 5.78 -12.87 10.49
C GLY A 206 5.06 -12.99 9.15
N PHE A 207 4.53 -14.19 8.88
CA PHE A 207 3.92 -14.51 7.59
C PHE A 207 2.42 -14.23 7.62
N VAL A 208 1.93 -13.49 6.63
CA VAL A 208 0.52 -13.15 6.47
C VAL A 208 0.01 -13.62 5.11
N ASN A 209 -1.29 -13.84 5.01
CA ASN A 209 -2.00 -14.17 3.77
C ASN A 209 -2.69 -12.94 3.14
N THR A 210 -2.66 -11.79 3.83
CA THR A 210 -3.38 -10.57 3.46
C THR A 210 -2.51 -9.34 3.74
N ILE A 211 -2.58 -8.33 2.87
CA ILE A 211 -2.12 -6.97 3.16
C ILE A 211 -3.28 -6.00 2.95
N ASP A 212 -3.50 -5.12 3.92
CA ASP A 212 -4.58 -4.13 3.91
C ASP A 212 -4.03 -2.72 3.66
N PHE A 213 -4.77 -1.94 2.88
CA PHE A 213 -4.55 -0.52 2.66
C PHE A 213 -5.82 0.25 3.00
N ASN A 214 -5.81 0.94 4.14
CA ASN A 214 -6.93 1.76 4.63
C ASN A 214 -6.76 3.21 4.17
N PHE A 215 -7.84 3.84 3.73
CA PHE A 215 -7.83 5.22 3.27
C PHE A 215 -9.19 5.91 3.45
N ASN A 216 -9.15 7.24 3.42
CA ASN A 216 -10.35 8.07 3.42
C ASN A 216 -10.84 8.24 1.97
N PHE A 217 -12.06 7.79 1.68
CA PHE A 217 -12.71 7.91 0.38
C PHE A 217 -12.73 9.37 -0.14
N PHE A 218 -12.97 10.35 0.74
CA PHE A 218 -13.08 11.75 0.34
C PHE A 218 -11.76 12.32 -0.18
N ASN A 219 -10.63 11.82 0.31
CA ASN A 219 -9.30 12.24 -0.14
C ASN A 219 -8.99 11.77 -1.58
N LEU A 220 -9.79 10.85 -2.14
CA LEU A 220 -9.64 10.31 -3.50
C LEU A 220 -10.90 10.55 -4.36
N SER A 221 -11.76 11.48 -3.94
CA SER A 221 -13.07 11.72 -4.57
C SER A 221 -12.97 12.25 -6.00
N ASP A 222 -11.88 12.96 -6.31
CA ASP A 222 -11.55 13.54 -7.62
C ASP A 222 -11.16 12.49 -8.67
N ARG A 223 -10.76 11.29 -8.26
CA ARG A 223 -10.42 10.21 -9.20
C ARG A 223 -11.68 9.66 -9.87
N PRO A 224 -11.68 9.43 -11.20
CA PRO A 224 -12.85 8.90 -11.90
C PRO A 224 -12.99 7.37 -11.81
N GLU A 225 -11.91 6.64 -11.52
CA GLU A 225 -11.91 5.17 -11.52
C GLU A 225 -12.69 4.59 -10.32
N ARG A 226 -13.64 3.68 -10.58
CA ARG A 226 -14.39 2.92 -9.55
C ARG A 226 -14.55 1.46 -9.97
N PRO A 227 -14.34 0.48 -9.05
CA PRO A 227 -13.69 0.62 -7.75
C PRO A 227 -12.23 1.09 -7.92
N PHE A 228 -11.65 1.73 -6.90
CA PHE A 228 -10.27 2.19 -6.98
C PHE A 228 -9.31 1.02 -7.23
N ARG A 229 -8.25 1.22 -8.02
CA ARG A 229 -7.19 0.21 -8.25
C ARG A 229 -5.86 0.70 -7.64
N LEU A 230 -5.78 0.65 -6.32
CA LEU A 230 -4.68 1.21 -5.55
C LEU A 230 -3.54 0.19 -5.37
N ILE A 231 -3.86 -1.00 -4.87
CA ILE A 231 -2.94 -2.13 -4.82
C ILE A 231 -2.82 -2.72 -6.21
N LYS A 232 -1.57 -2.84 -6.69
CA LYS A 232 -1.24 -3.35 -8.02
C LYS A 232 -0.36 -4.58 -7.90
N TYR A 233 -0.44 -5.44 -8.91
CA TYR A 233 0.45 -6.58 -9.07
C TYR A 233 1.04 -6.60 -10.48
N ASP A 234 2.36 -6.61 -10.57
CA ASP A 234 3.09 -6.86 -11.82
C ASP A 234 3.36 -8.37 -11.90
N SER A 235 2.73 -9.05 -12.86
CA SER A 235 2.89 -10.50 -13.02
C SER A 235 4.24 -10.92 -13.61
N LYS A 236 4.92 -10.02 -14.34
CA LYS A 236 6.23 -10.31 -14.95
C LYS A 236 7.33 -10.21 -13.91
N GLN A 237 7.31 -9.12 -13.15
CA GLN A 237 8.27 -8.88 -12.06
C GLN A 237 7.87 -9.61 -10.77
N LYS A 238 6.62 -10.06 -10.66
CA LYS A 238 6.04 -10.65 -9.44
C LYS A 238 6.14 -9.68 -8.25
N ILE A 239 5.76 -8.43 -8.49
CA ILE A 239 5.82 -7.35 -7.49
C ILE A 239 4.40 -6.90 -7.13
N ILE A 240 4.08 -6.90 -5.84
CA ILE A 240 2.92 -6.23 -5.28
C ILE A 240 3.34 -4.79 -4.95
N SER A 241 2.58 -3.81 -5.40
CA SER A 241 2.78 -2.38 -5.08
C SER A 241 1.57 -1.84 -4.34
N ILE A 242 1.80 -1.24 -3.18
CA ILE A 242 0.79 -0.66 -2.30
C ILE A 242 1.15 0.81 -2.11
N PRO A 243 0.22 1.75 -2.34
CA PRO A 243 0.53 3.15 -2.10
C PRO A 243 0.67 3.47 -0.62
N THR A 244 1.34 4.57 -0.33
CA THR A 244 1.35 5.16 1.02
C THR A 244 0.51 6.44 1.06
N LEU A 245 0.15 6.84 2.27
CA LEU A 245 -0.57 8.09 2.52
C LEU A 245 0.38 9.12 3.14
N ASP A 246 0.18 10.40 2.80
CA ASP A 246 0.82 11.52 3.48
C ASP A 246 0.15 11.79 4.85
N ILE A 247 0.68 12.76 5.60
CA ILE A 247 0.15 13.15 6.92
C ILE A 247 -1.30 13.70 6.86
N LYS A 248 -1.78 14.10 5.68
CA LYS A 248 -3.16 14.59 5.45
C LYS A 248 -4.08 13.45 4.97
N GLY A 249 -3.55 12.25 4.80
CA GLY A 249 -4.25 11.06 4.31
C GLY A 249 -4.45 11.05 2.79
N ASN A 250 -3.75 11.87 2.01
CA ASN A 250 -3.76 11.79 0.55
C ASN A 250 -2.74 10.75 0.08
N LEU A 251 -2.87 10.24 -1.15
CA LEU A 251 -1.84 9.38 -1.72
C LEU A 251 -0.53 10.16 -1.85
N SER A 252 0.55 9.60 -1.33
CA SER A 252 1.90 10.08 -1.57
C SER A 252 2.47 9.49 -2.86
N ASP A 253 3.59 10.04 -3.35
CA ASP A 253 4.33 9.49 -4.47
C ASP A 253 5.07 8.17 -4.15
N ASN A 254 5.16 7.81 -2.86
CA ASN A 254 5.81 6.61 -2.38
C ASN A 254 4.91 5.36 -2.45
N LEU A 255 5.56 4.20 -2.62
CA LEU A 255 4.92 2.89 -2.65
C LEU A 255 5.69 1.92 -1.74
N ILE A 256 4.96 1.08 -1.01
CA ILE A 256 5.49 -0.14 -0.41
C ILE A 256 5.44 -1.23 -1.47
N ARG A 257 6.57 -1.90 -1.71
CA ARG A 257 6.67 -2.98 -2.69
C ARG A 257 7.04 -4.28 -2.04
N TYR A 258 6.40 -5.37 -2.44
CA TYR A 258 6.79 -6.73 -2.06
C TYR A 258 7.11 -7.53 -3.32
N GLN A 259 8.30 -8.12 -3.40
CA GLN A 259 8.70 -8.96 -4.53
C GLN A 259 8.72 -10.42 -4.13
N PHE A 260 8.22 -11.28 -5.02
CA PHE A 260 8.27 -12.72 -4.85
C PHE A 260 9.70 -13.25 -5.06
N THR A 261 10.34 -13.75 -4.00
CA THR A 261 11.73 -14.26 -4.01
C THR A 261 11.82 -15.76 -4.32
N GLY A 262 10.69 -16.43 -4.51
CA GLY A 262 10.62 -17.88 -4.76
C GLY A 262 9.77 -18.62 -3.72
N PRO A 263 10.08 -18.52 -2.42
CA PRO A 263 9.22 -19.08 -1.37
C PRO A 263 8.12 -18.11 -0.92
N TYR A 264 8.40 -16.80 -0.86
CA TYR A 264 7.51 -15.79 -0.30
C TYR A 264 7.59 -14.47 -1.08
N PHE A 265 6.59 -13.62 -0.93
CA PHE A 265 6.69 -12.19 -1.13
C PHE A 265 7.42 -11.57 0.05
N GLU A 266 8.57 -10.99 -0.21
CA GLU A 266 9.35 -10.27 0.80
C GLU A 266 9.27 -8.78 0.48
N LEU A 267 9.31 -7.94 1.51
CA LEU A 267 9.41 -6.50 1.31
C LEU A 267 10.60 -6.27 0.39
N LEU A 268 10.33 -5.70 -0.78
CA LEU A 268 11.37 -5.24 -1.67
C LEU A 268 11.97 -4.04 -0.94
N GLU A 269 13.08 -4.29 -0.25
CA GLU A 269 13.81 -3.23 0.43
C GLU A 269 14.03 -2.14 -0.60
N THR A 270 13.50 -0.94 -0.35
CA THR A 270 14.08 0.26 -0.96
C THR A 270 15.54 0.20 -0.54
N PRO A 271 16.48 0.00 -1.46
CA PRO A 271 17.83 -0.46 -1.18
C PRO A 271 18.44 0.19 0.04
N LYS A 272 18.71 -0.66 1.02
CA LYS A 272 19.64 -0.40 2.09
C LYS A 272 21.01 -0.86 1.59
N ASN A 273 21.83 0.07 1.13
CA ASN A 273 23.29 -0.01 1.25
C ASN A 273 23.92 1.31 0.78
N ASN A 274 24.46 2.08 1.72
CA ASN A 274 25.59 2.96 1.46
C ASN A 274 26.78 2.44 2.27
N GLU A 275 27.25 1.23 1.94
CA GLU A 275 28.64 0.86 2.21
C GLU A 275 29.46 1.21 0.97
N THR A 276 30.07 2.39 0.97
CA THR A 276 31.13 2.72 0.02
C THR A 276 32.46 2.57 0.73
N ASN A 277 33.14 1.45 0.49
CA ASN A 277 34.44 1.19 1.11
C ASN A 277 35.60 2.05 0.54
N GLU A 278 35.37 2.88 -0.49
CA GLU A 278 36.46 3.70 -1.07
C GLU A 278 36.08 5.14 -1.53
N VAL A 279 34.80 5.56 -1.53
CA VAL A 279 34.44 6.93 -1.98
C VAL A 279 33.29 7.49 -1.14
N GLY A 280 33.53 8.60 -0.44
CA GLY A 280 32.67 9.08 0.65
C GLY A 280 31.27 9.53 0.25
N ILE A 281 30.34 9.39 1.20
CA ILE A 281 29.02 10.04 1.23
C ILE A 281 29.24 11.52 1.57
N GLY A 282 28.64 12.44 0.82
CA GLY A 282 28.75 13.88 1.06
C GLY A 282 27.44 14.62 0.83
N PHE A 283 27.31 15.79 1.44
CA PHE A 283 26.27 16.76 1.10
C PHE A 283 26.87 17.89 0.29
N VAL A 284 26.16 18.34 -0.74
CA VAL A 284 26.49 19.57 -1.45
C VAL A 284 25.40 20.57 -1.12
N ALA A 285 25.80 21.71 -0.55
CA ALA A 285 24.90 22.81 -0.23
C ALA A 285 25.24 24.03 -1.10
N ARG A 286 24.22 24.74 -1.59
CA ARG A 286 24.37 25.95 -2.39
C ARG A 286 24.43 27.19 -1.51
N LYS A 287 25.34 28.11 -1.82
CA LYS A 287 25.39 29.42 -1.17
C LYS A 287 24.28 30.32 -1.73
N ASN A 288 23.33 30.74 -0.87
CA ASN A 288 22.18 31.62 -1.16
C ASN A 288 21.12 31.02 -2.11
N PRO A 289 20.26 30.10 -1.64
CA PRO A 289 19.24 29.43 -2.45
C PRO A 289 18.11 30.36 -2.95
N GLU A 290 17.89 31.52 -2.31
CA GLU A 290 16.75 32.41 -2.60
C GLU A 290 16.91 33.23 -3.91
N PHE A 291 18.13 33.35 -4.44
CA PHE A 291 18.41 34.14 -5.64
C PHE A 291 18.53 33.25 -6.88
N THR A 292 17.43 32.63 -7.32
CA THR A 292 17.07 32.44 -8.74
C THR A 292 15.77 31.64 -8.88
N SER A 293 14.79 32.23 -9.56
CA SER A 293 13.75 31.50 -10.27
C SER A 293 14.41 30.59 -11.31
N THR A 294 14.03 29.31 -11.33
CA THR A 294 14.27 28.36 -12.44
C THR A 294 15.71 28.30 -12.92
N ASN A 295 16.48 27.28 -12.49
CA ASN A 295 17.33 26.46 -13.36
C ASN A 295 18.33 25.65 -12.53
N ASN A 296 18.11 24.33 -12.52
CA ASN A 296 19.11 23.31 -12.25
C ASN A 296 20.22 23.28 -13.35
N ASP A 297 20.11 24.13 -14.39
CA ASP A 297 20.75 23.95 -15.70
C ASP A 297 22.27 23.87 -15.71
N ASN A 298 23.00 24.36 -14.71
CA ASN A 298 24.47 24.35 -14.77
C ASN A 298 25.11 23.03 -14.32
N ILE A 299 24.55 22.31 -13.33
CA ILE A 299 25.12 21.01 -12.89
C ILE A 299 24.90 19.90 -13.93
N PHE A 300 23.91 20.09 -14.81
CA PHE A 300 23.54 19.18 -15.90
C PHE A 300 24.05 19.64 -17.28
N SER A 301 24.80 20.74 -17.35
CA SER A 301 25.06 21.45 -18.63
C SER A 301 26.02 20.75 -19.58
N ASP A 302 26.83 19.78 -19.13
CA ASP A 302 27.75 19.05 -20.02
C ASP A 302 27.21 17.68 -20.43
N SER A 303 26.33 17.70 -21.43
CA SER A 303 25.71 16.51 -22.05
C SER A 303 26.70 15.44 -22.54
N LYS A 304 27.99 15.81 -22.73
CA LYS A 304 29.04 14.86 -23.15
C LYS A 304 29.57 14.01 -22.00
N LEU A 305 29.33 14.41 -20.75
CA LEU A 305 29.73 13.69 -19.55
C LEU A 305 28.57 12.88 -18.94
N THR A 306 27.31 13.19 -19.28
CA THR A 306 26.09 12.56 -18.74
C THR A 306 25.73 11.21 -19.35
N GLU A 307 26.68 10.28 -19.49
CA GLU A 307 26.30 8.88 -19.74
C GLU A 307 25.52 8.35 -18.53
N LYS A 308 24.29 7.90 -18.78
CA LYS A 308 23.40 7.35 -17.75
C LYS A 308 24.05 6.14 -17.08
N TRP A 309 24.30 6.24 -15.80
CA TRP A 309 24.68 5.11 -14.97
C TRP A 309 23.41 4.38 -14.55
N ASN A 310 23.48 3.05 -14.54
CA ASN A 310 22.38 2.18 -14.18
C ASN A 310 22.94 1.18 -13.16
N SER A 311 23.04 1.62 -11.91
CA SER A 311 23.27 0.70 -10.79
C SER A 311 22.00 0.68 -9.94
N GLY A 312 21.41 -0.50 -9.78
CA GLY A 312 20.18 -0.68 -9.02
C GLY A 312 20.35 -0.58 -7.51
N GLU A 313 21.47 -0.04 -7.02
CA GLU A 313 21.91 -0.23 -5.63
C GLU A 313 22.25 1.05 -4.86
N VAL A 314 22.13 2.24 -5.48
CA VAL A 314 22.69 3.48 -4.90
C VAL A 314 21.66 4.62 -4.89
N PHE A 315 21.31 5.12 -3.70
CA PHE A 315 20.14 5.98 -3.49
C PHE A 315 20.47 7.22 -2.64
N PRO A 316 20.04 8.42 -3.07
CA PRO A 316 20.14 9.64 -2.28
C PRO A 316 19.13 9.58 -1.14
N PHE A 317 19.56 10.01 0.04
CA PHE A 317 18.71 9.96 1.22
C PHE A 317 17.88 11.25 1.40
N LEU A 318 18.29 12.35 0.78
CA LEU A 318 17.67 13.67 0.97
C LEU A 318 17.85 14.56 -0.28
N GLU A 319 16.75 15.00 -0.89
CA GLU A 319 16.74 16.04 -1.92
C GLU A 319 15.77 17.16 -1.50
N GLN A 320 16.31 18.34 -1.18
CA GLN A 320 15.50 19.52 -0.87
C GLN A 320 15.94 20.72 -1.73
N PRO A 321 15.40 20.84 -2.95
CA PRO A 321 15.82 21.88 -3.90
C PRO A 321 15.58 23.31 -3.39
N LYS A 322 14.59 23.49 -2.50
CA LYS A 322 14.26 24.80 -1.92
C LYS A 322 15.29 25.28 -0.89
N SER A 323 15.92 24.36 -0.15
CA SER A 323 16.98 24.69 0.81
C SER A 323 18.39 24.60 0.18
N GLY A 324 18.48 24.13 -1.07
CA GLY A 324 19.74 24.00 -1.80
C GLY A 324 20.64 22.89 -1.27
N ILE A 325 20.10 21.93 -0.50
CA ILE A 325 20.83 20.79 0.07
C ILE A 325 20.54 19.53 -0.76
N TYR A 326 21.62 18.92 -1.26
CA TYR A 326 21.58 17.68 -2.01
C TYR A 326 22.42 16.62 -1.29
N HIS A 327 21.81 15.48 -0.99
CA HIS A 327 22.56 14.26 -0.65
C HIS A 327 22.98 13.59 -1.95
N PHE A 328 24.27 13.28 -2.08
CA PHE A 328 24.79 12.67 -3.30
C PHE A 328 25.81 11.58 -2.97
N ILE A 329 26.12 10.77 -3.98
CA ILE A 329 27.17 9.76 -3.89
C ILE A 329 28.27 10.11 -4.88
N CYS A 330 29.49 10.30 -4.39
CA CYS A 330 30.62 10.65 -5.24
C CYS A 330 31.04 9.41 -6.04
N LEU A 331 30.87 9.46 -7.35
CA LEU A 331 31.23 8.37 -8.27
C LEU A 331 32.67 8.49 -8.75
N GLU A 332 33.15 9.73 -8.90
CA GLU A 332 34.47 10.04 -9.46
C GLU A 332 34.90 11.44 -9.03
N LYS A 333 36.19 11.61 -8.76
CA LYS A 333 36.81 12.93 -8.53
C LYS A 333 37.97 13.11 -9.50
N THR A 334 37.99 14.25 -10.19
CA THR A 334 39.11 14.70 -11.02
C THR A 334 39.54 16.11 -10.60
N ASP A 335 40.63 16.62 -11.19
CA ASP A 335 41.07 18.01 -10.97
C ASP A 335 40.02 19.03 -11.42
N ASN A 336 39.13 18.66 -12.35
CA ASN A 336 38.17 19.58 -12.97
C ASN A 336 36.73 19.42 -12.44
N TYR A 337 36.34 18.25 -11.93
CA TYR A 337 34.98 17.98 -11.48
C TYR A 337 34.85 16.88 -10.44
N TYR A 338 33.69 16.86 -9.78
CA TYR A 338 33.11 15.74 -9.06
C TYR A 338 31.95 15.16 -9.85
N LYS A 339 32.00 13.86 -10.15
CA LYS A 339 30.87 13.12 -10.72
C LYS A 339 30.05 12.60 -9.56
N ILE A 340 28.80 13.00 -9.47
CA ILE A 340 27.95 12.69 -8.34
C ILE A 340 26.66 12.02 -8.82
N LEU A 341 26.22 10.99 -8.11
CA LEU A 341 24.88 10.43 -8.28
C LEU A 341 23.94 11.20 -7.37
N LEU A 342 22.96 11.88 -7.97
CA LEU A 342 21.92 12.61 -7.25
C LEU A 342 20.69 11.76 -6.98
N ASN A 343 20.35 10.79 -7.83
CA ASN A 343 19.26 9.83 -7.65
C ASN A 343 19.48 8.51 -8.41
N GLU A 344 18.48 7.62 -8.47
CA GLU A 344 18.59 6.31 -9.15
C GLU A 344 19.19 6.35 -10.55
N SER A 345 18.97 7.43 -11.31
CA SER A 345 19.44 7.57 -12.69
C SER A 345 20.26 8.81 -12.97
N ASP A 346 20.17 9.83 -12.11
CA ASP A 346 20.64 11.16 -12.45
C ASP A 346 22.05 11.37 -11.92
N ILE A 347 22.99 11.43 -12.86
CA ILE A 347 24.36 11.86 -12.61
C ILE A 347 24.46 13.35 -12.86
N ALA A 348 25.09 14.04 -11.93
CA ALA A 348 25.50 15.43 -12.05
C ALA A 348 27.02 15.54 -12.01
N TYR A 349 27.55 16.60 -12.60
CA TYR A 349 28.96 16.96 -12.51
C TYR A 349 29.07 18.31 -11.82
N VAL A 350 29.74 18.35 -10.67
CA VAL A 350 30.01 19.60 -9.95
C VAL A 350 31.42 20.05 -10.28
N PRO A 351 31.61 21.16 -11.00
CA PRO A 351 32.95 21.64 -11.33
C PRO A 351 33.75 21.93 -10.05
N THR A 352 34.99 21.46 -9.97
CA THR A 352 35.84 21.71 -8.79
C THR A 352 36.05 23.21 -8.56
N SER A 353 36.01 24.02 -9.61
CA SER A 353 36.05 25.49 -9.54
C SER A 353 34.82 26.15 -8.91
N GLU A 354 33.69 25.44 -8.87
CA GLU A 354 32.45 25.92 -8.24
C GLU A 354 32.33 25.43 -6.78
N ILE A 355 33.27 24.59 -6.31
CA ILE A 355 33.31 24.14 -4.92
C ILE A 355 34.18 25.07 -4.10
N THR A 356 33.59 25.70 -3.09
CA THR A 356 34.33 26.46 -2.09
C THR A 356 34.79 25.51 -0.99
N GLU A 357 36.11 25.34 -0.86
CA GLU A 357 36.69 24.54 0.22
C GLU A 357 36.49 25.27 1.56
N VAL A 358 35.61 24.70 2.40
CA VAL A 358 35.37 25.07 3.80
C VAL A 358 34.71 26.44 3.97
N TYR A 359 33.47 26.41 4.49
CA TYR A 359 32.76 27.59 4.98
C TYR A 359 33.60 28.28 6.07
N LYS A 360 34.25 29.41 5.73
CA LYS A 360 34.81 30.34 6.70
C LYS A 360 33.96 31.60 6.65
N GLU A 361 33.20 31.84 7.71
CA GLU A 361 32.56 33.13 7.93
C GLU A 361 33.63 34.18 8.23
N ASP A 362 33.82 35.11 7.30
CA ASP A 362 34.71 36.24 7.47
C ASP A 362 33.91 37.40 8.09
N HIS A 363 33.95 37.50 9.42
CA HIS A 363 33.41 38.66 10.14
C HIS A 363 34.45 39.79 10.13
N GLY A 364 34.62 40.48 9.00
CA GLY A 364 35.67 41.49 8.88
C GLY A 364 35.53 42.45 7.71
N SER A 365 34.86 43.57 7.95
CA SER A 365 35.01 44.89 7.28
C SER A 365 35.55 44.96 5.84
N GLY A 366 34.67 45.30 4.89
CA GLY A 366 35.06 46.07 3.71
C GLY A 366 34.56 45.55 2.37
N LYS A 367 33.43 46.11 1.92
CA LYS A 367 32.84 46.09 0.57
C LYS A 367 33.57 45.27 -0.52
N THR A 368 32.95 44.16 -0.88
CA THR A 368 32.86 43.68 -2.27
C THR A 368 31.43 43.20 -2.53
N VAL A 369 30.76 43.76 -3.53
CA VAL A 369 29.45 43.29 -3.98
C VAL A 369 29.69 42.03 -4.80
N ASN A 370 29.57 40.87 -4.18
CA ASN A 370 29.51 39.61 -4.92
C ASN A 370 28.06 39.36 -5.34
N ARG A 371 27.89 39.07 -6.64
CA ARG A 371 26.71 38.41 -7.20
C ARG A 371 26.36 37.17 -6.36
N PRO A 372 25.13 36.63 -6.43
CA PRO A 372 24.87 35.28 -5.90
C PRO A 372 25.89 34.33 -6.55
N ASP A 373 26.89 33.85 -5.80
CA ASP A 373 28.05 33.21 -6.44
C ASP A 373 27.75 31.79 -6.95
N GLY A 374 26.59 31.24 -6.61
CA GLY A 374 26.12 29.93 -7.08
C GLY A 374 27.00 28.77 -6.66
N SER A 375 28.01 29.02 -5.79
CA SER A 375 29.01 28.04 -5.40
C SER A 375 28.42 26.97 -4.49
N TYR A 376 29.01 25.79 -4.59
CA TYR A 376 28.69 24.61 -3.82
C TYR A 376 29.73 24.44 -2.70
N TYR A 377 29.35 23.84 -1.58
CA TYR A 377 30.30 23.41 -0.56
C TYR A 377 29.92 22.04 -0.04
N PHE A 378 30.93 21.26 0.35
CA PHE A 378 30.69 19.98 1.02
C PHE A 378 30.35 20.19 2.49
N THR A 379 29.30 19.54 2.95
CA THR A 379 28.85 19.61 4.35
C THR A 379 28.58 18.22 4.93
N THR A 380 28.47 18.10 6.25
CA THR A 380 28.26 16.84 6.98
C THR A 380 26.86 16.76 7.58
N TRP A 381 26.43 15.57 7.98
CA TRP A 381 25.19 15.40 8.76
C TRP A 381 25.18 16.27 10.01
N ASP A 382 26.33 16.39 10.70
CA ASP A 382 26.44 17.21 11.91
C ASP A 382 26.12 18.67 11.59
N SER A 383 26.65 19.21 10.49
CA SER A 383 26.36 20.58 10.04
C SER A 383 24.94 20.76 9.53
N VAL A 384 24.35 19.76 8.86
CA VAL A 384 22.96 19.82 8.36
C VAL A 384 21.94 19.75 9.50
N LEU A 385 22.24 18.97 10.55
CA LEU A 385 21.33 18.75 11.68
C LEU A 385 21.54 19.77 12.80
N SER A 386 22.72 20.40 12.89
CA SER A 386 22.95 21.52 13.81
C SER A 386 22.04 22.68 13.39
N ALA A 387 21.07 23.03 14.24
CA ALA A 387 19.99 23.99 13.98
C ALA A 387 18.78 23.49 13.18
N ALA A 388 18.64 22.18 12.95
CA ALA A 388 17.41 21.62 12.42
C ALA A 388 16.30 21.53 13.48
N GLU A 389 15.06 21.66 13.05
CA GLU A 389 13.91 21.15 13.81
C GLU A 389 13.65 19.71 13.36
N VAL A 390 13.31 18.83 14.30
CA VAL A 390 13.04 17.42 14.01
C VAL A 390 11.78 16.97 14.73
N SER A 391 11.11 15.98 14.17
CA SER A 391 9.96 15.33 14.80
C SER A 391 10.15 13.82 14.80
N ARG A 392 9.68 13.11 15.83
CA ARG A 392 9.76 11.64 15.83
C ARG A 392 8.75 11.08 14.84
N LEU A 393 9.16 10.08 14.07
CA LEU A 393 8.24 9.37 13.18
C LEU A 393 7.20 8.55 13.96
N THR A 394 7.61 8.02 15.12
CA THR A 394 6.73 7.31 16.06
C THR A 394 7.11 7.66 17.50
N LYS A 395 6.13 7.68 18.41
CA LYS A 395 6.36 7.91 19.85
C LYS A 395 7.09 6.75 20.53
N ASP A 396 7.19 5.58 19.86
CA ASP A 396 7.99 4.44 20.31
C ASP A 396 9.50 4.73 20.33
N ASN A 397 9.96 5.78 19.64
CA ASN A 397 11.33 6.28 19.78
C ASN A 397 11.43 7.13 21.07
N PRO A 398 12.04 6.62 22.15
CA PRO A 398 12.00 7.28 23.44
C PRO A 398 12.93 8.50 23.46
N ILE A 399 12.51 9.52 24.22
CA ILE A 399 13.40 10.62 24.61
C ILE A 399 14.06 10.19 25.92
N LEU A 400 15.39 10.08 25.91
CA LEU A 400 16.16 9.71 27.09
C LEU A 400 16.66 10.97 27.80
N ARG A 401 16.62 10.97 29.12
CA ARG A 401 17.22 12.06 29.90
C ARG A 401 18.73 12.15 29.71
N ASP A 402 19.40 11.00 29.70
CA ASP A 402 20.84 10.87 29.59
C ASP A 402 21.20 9.68 28.67
N LEU A 403 22.43 9.63 28.16
CA LEU A 403 22.92 8.51 27.37
C LEU A 403 23.63 7.47 28.25
N ASN A 404 22.87 6.76 29.10
CA ASN A 404 23.38 5.66 29.91
C ASN A 404 22.33 4.56 30.13
N ASP A 405 22.77 3.37 30.57
CA ASP A 405 21.94 2.16 30.73
C ASP A 405 20.83 2.29 31.78
N GLN A 406 20.84 3.36 32.60
CA GLN A 406 19.85 3.63 33.64
C GLN A 406 19.01 4.88 33.35
N SER A 407 19.10 5.42 32.13
CA SER A 407 18.42 6.66 31.79
C SER A 407 16.91 6.54 31.90
N GLN A 408 16.30 7.55 32.49
CA GLN A 408 14.85 7.71 32.50
C GLN A 408 14.35 8.15 31.14
N ILE A 409 13.14 7.69 30.78
CA ILE A 409 12.41 8.19 29.62
C ILE A 409 11.72 9.49 30.01
N ILE A 410 11.89 10.52 29.20
CA ILE A 410 11.15 11.78 29.29
C ILE A 410 9.91 11.65 28.42
N GLU A 411 8.74 11.82 29.03
CA GLU A 411 7.48 11.86 28.29
C GLU A 411 7.29 13.22 27.63
N ASN A 412 7.08 13.21 26.31
CA ASN A 412 6.55 14.36 25.58
C ASN A 412 5.09 14.08 25.23
N ASN A 413 4.18 14.58 26.07
CA ASN A 413 2.73 14.41 25.96
C ASN A 413 2.07 15.38 24.98
N CYS A 414 2.86 16.16 24.24
CA CYS A 414 2.37 17.03 23.20
C CYS A 414 1.81 16.23 22.02
N GLY A 415 0.72 16.75 21.44
CA GLY A 415 0.09 16.20 20.25
C GLY A 415 1.01 16.19 19.01
N TYR A 416 2.08 16.98 19.06
CA TYR A 416 3.12 17.09 18.04
C TYR A 416 4.51 17.00 18.70
N ASP A 417 5.53 16.58 17.95
CA ASP A 417 6.93 16.54 18.40
C ASP A 417 7.74 17.63 17.70
N PHE A 418 7.63 18.88 18.16
CA PHE A 418 8.54 19.96 17.76
C PHE A 418 9.81 19.90 18.61
N LEU A 419 10.87 19.30 18.07
CA LEU A 419 12.12 19.08 18.78
C LEU A 419 13.25 19.86 18.11
N PHE A 420 13.90 20.74 18.84
CA PHE A 420 15.01 21.55 18.34
C PHE A 420 16.33 20.83 18.58
N VAL A 421 17.16 20.68 17.55
CA VAL A 421 18.46 20.00 17.67
C VAL A 421 19.50 20.94 18.27
N ASN A 422 19.99 20.58 19.45
CA ASN A 422 21.03 21.29 20.17
C ASN A 422 22.42 20.73 19.83
N GLU A 423 22.53 19.41 19.64
CA GLU A 423 23.81 18.73 19.40
C GLU A 423 23.59 17.44 18.59
N VAL A 424 24.54 17.12 17.71
CA VAL A 424 24.61 15.85 16.99
C VAL A 424 25.73 15.02 17.60
N TYR A 425 25.43 13.81 18.05
CA TYR A 425 26.37 12.96 18.75
C TYR A 425 26.39 11.54 18.18
N GLN A 426 27.60 11.04 17.89
CA GLN A 426 27.83 9.64 17.55
C GLN A 426 28.53 8.94 18.72
N ALA A 427 27.84 7.96 19.30
CA ALA A 427 28.38 7.16 20.38
C ALA A 427 29.44 6.17 19.87
N ARG A 428 30.37 5.76 20.75
CA ARG A 428 31.46 4.82 20.41
C ARG A 428 31.00 3.45 19.90
N ASN A 429 29.76 3.07 20.20
CA ASN A 429 29.13 1.84 19.72
C ASN A 429 28.43 2.01 18.35
N GLY A 430 28.62 3.14 17.68
CA GLY A 430 28.02 3.43 16.37
C GLY A 430 26.59 3.97 16.43
N ALA A 431 26.01 4.20 17.61
CA ALA A 431 24.66 4.76 17.73
C ALA A 431 24.65 6.28 17.48
N TYR A 432 23.61 6.75 16.77
CA TYR A 432 23.46 8.13 16.34
C TYR A 432 22.36 8.85 17.14
N TRP A 433 22.76 9.87 17.89
CA TRP A 433 21.92 10.58 18.85
C TRP A 433 21.87 12.07 18.53
N LEU A 434 20.73 12.69 18.85
CA LEU A 434 20.58 14.13 18.88
C LEU A 434 20.29 14.53 20.31
N LYS A 435 21.02 15.53 20.82
CA LYS A 435 20.55 16.29 21.96
C LYS A 435 19.49 17.23 21.44
N ILE A 436 18.31 17.16 22.01
CA ILE A 436 17.17 17.97 21.60
C ILE A 436 16.61 18.77 22.77
N SER A 437 15.93 19.85 22.45
CA SER A 437 15.09 20.60 23.38
C SER A 437 13.67 20.74 22.83
N PHE A 438 12.67 20.74 23.73
CA PHE A 438 11.27 20.91 23.36
C PHE A 438 10.47 21.57 24.50
N SER A 439 9.35 22.21 24.17
CA SER A 439 8.51 22.88 25.16
C SER A 439 7.78 21.87 26.04
N ALA A 440 7.86 22.02 27.38
CA ALA A 440 7.04 21.25 28.31
C ALA A 440 5.54 21.54 28.16
N GLU A 441 5.20 22.68 27.57
CA GLU A 441 3.84 23.22 27.47
C GLU A 441 3.31 23.14 26.03
N CYS A 442 4.01 22.40 25.16
CA CYS A 442 3.61 22.16 23.77
C CYS A 442 3.57 23.40 22.89
N GLU A 443 4.39 24.39 23.20
CA GLU A 443 4.59 25.59 22.37
C GLU A 443 5.36 25.25 21.09
N GLU A 444 4.95 25.86 19.98
CA GLU A 444 5.47 25.61 18.63
C GLU A 444 6.75 26.40 18.31
N SER A 445 7.11 27.39 19.14
CA SER A 445 8.25 28.29 18.93
C SER A 445 9.10 28.41 20.20
N GLN A 446 10.40 28.70 20.02
CA GLN A 446 11.29 29.10 21.11
C GLN A 446 11.11 30.60 21.38
N GLU A 447 10.07 30.97 22.14
CA GLU A 447 9.88 32.35 22.59
C GLU A 447 10.64 32.62 23.90
N GLU A 448 10.97 33.88 24.14
CA GLU A 448 11.71 34.28 25.35
C GLU A 448 10.83 34.05 26.59
N GLY A 449 11.16 33.02 27.37
CA GLY A 449 10.39 32.59 28.55
C GLY A 449 9.79 31.19 28.47
N THR A 450 9.82 30.54 27.30
CA THR A 450 9.33 29.15 27.13
C THR A 450 10.12 28.19 28.02
N LYS A 451 9.40 27.34 28.77
CA LYS A 451 10.02 26.31 29.60
C LYS A 451 10.43 25.10 28.75
N MET A 452 11.71 25.06 28.41
CA MET A 452 12.29 23.98 27.60
C MET A 452 12.73 22.79 28.46
N VAL A 453 12.50 21.59 27.93
CA VAL A 453 12.99 20.31 28.44
C VAL A 453 14.03 19.79 27.47
N GLU A 454 15.18 19.38 27.99
CA GLU A 454 16.23 18.75 27.20
C GLU A 454 16.18 17.23 27.31
N GLY A 455 16.57 16.55 26.23
CA GLY A 455 16.75 15.11 26.22
C GLY A 455 17.54 14.65 25.02
N TRP A 456 17.65 13.33 24.88
CA TRP A 456 18.37 12.66 23.82
C TRP A 456 17.43 11.76 23.04
N ILE A 457 17.48 11.87 21.72
CA ILE A 457 16.72 10.97 20.83
C ILE A 457 17.67 10.28 19.87
N LYS A 458 17.37 9.02 19.57
CA LYS A 458 18.05 8.32 18.50
C LYS A 458 17.46 8.82 17.18
N TRP A 459 18.27 9.37 16.29
CA TRP A 459 17.77 9.92 15.04
C TRP A 459 17.86 8.93 13.89
N ARG A 460 18.79 7.98 13.98
CA ARG A 460 18.89 6.89 13.01
C ARG A 460 19.47 5.61 13.60
N THR A 461 19.18 4.51 12.93
CA THR A 461 19.98 3.29 12.98
C THR A 461 20.94 3.28 11.77
N GLU A 462 21.66 2.17 11.56
CA GLU A 462 22.49 1.99 10.36
C GLU A 462 21.68 2.14 9.06
N ASN A 463 20.38 1.87 9.09
CA ASN A 463 19.56 1.60 7.91
C ASN A 463 18.12 2.15 7.99
N LYS A 464 17.82 3.04 8.96
CA LYS A 464 16.51 3.68 9.09
C LYS A 464 16.61 5.02 9.84
N LEU A 465 15.89 6.03 9.36
CA LEU A 465 15.61 7.22 10.17
C LEU A 465 14.50 6.96 11.18
N LEU A 466 14.66 7.53 12.36
CA LEU A 466 13.69 7.49 13.45
C LEU A 466 13.01 8.84 13.66
N ILE A 467 13.41 9.85 12.87
CA ILE A 467 12.92 11.22 12.89
C ILE A 467 12.60 11.69 11.47
N ALA A 468 11.70 12.67 11.36
CA ALA A 468 11.62 13.56 10.22
C ALA A 468 12.43 14.84 10.52
N ILE A 469 13.12 15.36 9.51
CA ILE A 469 13.93 16.57 9.62
C ILE A 469 13.15 17.70 8.93
N SER A 470 12.78 18.70 9.73
CA SER A 470 12.19 19.95 9.28
C SER A 470 13.30 20.99 9.15
N PHE A 471 13.63 21.37 7.93
CA PHE A 471 14.36 22.60 7.72
C PHE A 471 13.37 23.74 7.92
N LEU A 472 13.22 24.19 9.17
CA LEU A 472 12.74 25.54 9.42
C LEU A 472 13.62 26.46 8.57
N ASN A 473 12.98 27.41 7.87
CA ASN A 473 13.64 28.49 7.15
C ASN A 473 14.96 28.81 7.85
N LEU A 474 16.10 28.50 7.21
CA LEU A 474 17.34 29.22 7.49
C LEU A 474 16.90 30.67 7.54
N GLN A 475 16.95 31.28 8.74
CA GLN A 475 16.37 32.59 8.95
C GLN A 475 16.85 33.51 7.83
N CYS A 476 15.88 34.16 7.16
CA CYS A 476 16.07 35.20 6.17
C CYS A 476 17.08 36.26 6.62
#